data_AF-A0A5H2Q9X9-F1
#
_entry.id   AF-A0A5H2Q9X9-F1
#
_cell.length_a   1.000
_cell.length_b   1.000
_cell.length_c   1.000
_cell.angle_alpha   90.00
_cell.angle_beta   90.00
_cell.angle_gamma   90.00
#
_symmetry.space_group_name_H-M   'P 1'
#
loop_
_entity.id
_entity.type
_entity.pdbx_description
1 polymer ?
#
loop_
_entity_poly.entity_id
_entity_poly.type
_entity_poly.pdbx_seq_one_letter_code
_entity_poly.pdbx_strand_id
1 'polypeptide(L)'
;MNKIPFQIFYSSKLPLTFIPEEYGEVFLSIGNTKVIKRDKSSIFVIENVGDSMNHVKYYINLELKHEWVDTKINDITFTREIGSSEYTVIDNKIVSLRRMVK
;
A
#
# COMPACT_ATOMS: atom_id res chain seq x y z
N MET A 1 -11.72 -10.91 11.41
CA MET A 1 -10.96 -10.01 10.51
C MET A 1 -10.23 -9.00 11.38
N ASN A 2 -8.90 -9.06 11.43
CA ASN A 2 -8.12 -8.04 12.13
C ASN A 2 -8.35 -6.69 11.44
N LYS A 3 -8.68 -5.65 12.21
CA LYS A 3 -8.79 -4.29 11.67
C LYS A 3 -7.40 -3.81 11.31
N ILE A 4 -7.14 -3.66 10.02
CA ILE A 4 -5.86 -3.15 9.54
C ILE A 4 -5.82 -1.65 9.77
N PRO A 5 -4.77 -1.12 10.40
CA PRO A 5 -4.62 0.31 10.60
C PRO A 5 -4.40 1.04 9.27
N PHE A 6 -4.69 2.33 9.27
CA PHE A 6 -4.59 3.17 8.09
C PHE A 6 -3.63 4.33 8.34
N GLN A 7 -2.85 4.66 7.33
CA GLN A 7 -2.19 5.95 7.20
C GLN A 7 -3.18 6.94 6.59
N ILE A 8 -3.31 8.12 7.19
CA ILE A 8 -3.99 9.24 6.54
C ILE A 8 -2.95 9.94 5.67
N PHE A 9 -3.18 9.96 4.35
CA PHE A 9 -2.34 10.68 3.40
C PHE A 9 -3.24 11.61 2.58
N TYR A 10 -3.04 12.92 2.75
CA TYR A 10 -4.03 13.94 2.39
C TYR A 10 -5.41 13.60 2.95
N SER A 11 -6.39 13.33 2.09
CA SER A 11 -7.76 12.95 2.47
C SER A 11 -8.03 11.44 2.35
N SER A 12 -7.03 10.63 1.99
CA SER A 12 -7.18 9.20 1.76
C SER A 12 -6.72 8.36 2.96
N LYS A 13 -7.46 7.28 3.25
CA LYS A 13 -7.09 6.26 4.26
C LYS A 13 -6.35 5.11 3.57
N LEU A 14 -5.02 5.10 3.59
CA LEU A 14 -4.22 4.07 2.92
C LEU A 14 -3.91 2.91 3.90
N PRO A 15 -4.19 1.64 3.54
CA PRO A 15 -3.88 0.51 4.42
C PRO A 15 -2.39 0.47 4.78
N LEU A 16 -2.06 0.22 6.05
CA LEU A 16 -0.70 -0.02 6.51
C LEU A 16 -0.44 -1.52 6.58
N THR A 17 -0.17 -2.12 5.43
CA THR A 17 0.15 -3.54 5.29
C THR A 17 0.98 -3.74 4.02
N PHE A 18 1.85 -4.75 4.06
CA PHE A 18 2.58 -5.24 2.89
C PHE A 18 1.83 -6.37 2.17
N ILE A 19 0.82 -6.99 2.80
CA ILE A 19 0.12 -8.16 2.27
C ILE A 19 -1.01 -7.68 1.35
N PRO A 20 -1.04 -8.01 0.05
CA PRO A 20 -2.09 -7.53 -0.86
C PRO A 20 -3.52 -7.91 -0.46
N GLU A 21 -3.71 -9.12 0.06
CA GLU A 21 -5.01 -9.67 0.50
C GLU A 21 -5.61 -8.89 1.66
N GLU A 22 -4.76 -8.17 2.39
CA GLU A 22 -5.14 -7.35 3.52
C GLU A 22 -5.73 -5.99 3.09
N TYR A 23 -5.53 -5.58 1.82
CA TYR A 23 -6.09 -4.32 1.30
C TYR A 23 -7.61 -4.35 1.08
N GLY A 24 -8.20 -5.54 0.90
CA GLY A 24 -9.61 -5.71 0.54
C GLY A 24 -9.88 -7.03 -0.17
N GLU A 25 -10.95 -7.08 -0.96
CA GLU A 25 -11.34 -8.26 -1.74
C GLU A 25 -10.50 -8.35 -3.02
N VAL A 26 -9.80 -9.48 -3.23
CA VAL A 26 -9.09 -9.72 -4.50
C VAL A 26 -10.13 -9.89 -5.62
N PHE A 27 -10.18 -8.92 -6.54
CA PHE A 27 -11.10 -8.95 -7.68
C PHE A 27 -10.49 -9.67 -8.89
N LEU A 28 -9.19 -9.52 -9.10
CA LEU A 28 -8.47 -10.11 -10.24
C LEU A 28 -7.00 -10.33 -9.88
N SER A 29 -6.44 -11.44 -10.35
CA SER A 29 -5.00 -11.76 -10.23
C SER A 29 -4.47 -12.16 -11.61
N ILE A 30 -3.45 -11.45 -12.08
CA ILE A 30 -2.78 -11.73 -13.37
C ILE A 30 -1.28 -11.66 -13.14
N GLY A 31 -0.59 -12.80 -13.24
CA GLY A 31 0.85 -12.89 -12.97
C GLY A 31 1.17 -12.42 -11.55
N ASN A 32 2.05 -11.42 -11.45
CA ASN A 32 2.46 -10.78 -10.20
C ASN A 32 1.58 -9.57 -9.81
N THR A 33 0.51 -9.29 -10.56
CA THR A 33 -0.36 -8.14 -10.32
C THR A 33 -1.71 -8.59 -9.76
N LYS A 34 -2.16 -7.92 -8.70
CA LYS A 34 -3.47 -8.11 -8.08
C LYS A 34 -4.27 -6.82 -8.14
N VAL A 35 -5.54 -6.92 -8.53
CA VAL A 35 -6.52 -5.85 -8.43
C VAL A 35 -7.38 -6.14 -7.21
N ILE A 36 -7.32 -5.25 -6.23
CA ILE A 36 -8.03 -5.38 -4.97
C ILE A 36 -9.18 -4.37 -4.95
N LYS A 37 -10.40 -4.84 -4.77
CA LYS A 37 -11.58 -4.01 -4.56
C LYS A 37 -11.71 -3.72 -3.07
N ARG A 38 -11.75 -2.43 -2.73
CA ARG A 38 -11.97 -1.99 -1.35
C ARG A 38 -13.44 -1.67 -1.10
N ASP A 39 -14.06 -0.95 -2.03
CA ASP A 39 -15.47 -0.59 -2.00
C ASP A 39 -16.02 -0.49 -3.43
N LYS A 40 -17.22 0.08 -3.60
CA LYS A 40 -17.86 0.21 -4.92
C LYS A 40 -17.11 1.15 -5.88
N SER A 41 -16.38 2.11 -5.33
CA SER A 41 -15.75 3.22 -6.06
C SER A 41 -14.23 3.16 -6.06
N SER A 42 -13.62 2.37 -5.16
CA SER A 42 -12.18 2.38 -4.97
C SER A 42 -11.53 1.01 -5.12
N ILE A 43 -10.40 1.01 -5.83
CA ILE A 43 -9.59 -0.17 -6.12
C ILE A 43 -8.11 0.12 -5.86
N PHE A 44 -7.36 -0.91 -5.50
CA PHE A 44 -5.91 -0.92 -5.53
C PHE A 44 -5.43 -1.82 -6.66
N VAL A 45 -4.37 -1.41 -7.34
CA VAL A 45 -3.60 -2.28 -8.23
C VAL A 45 -2.24 -2.45 -7.58
N ILE A 46 -1.90 -3.68 -7.23
CA ILE A 46 -0.67 -4.03 -6.52
C ILE A 46 0.13 -4.96 -7.41
N GLU A 47 1.30 -4.51 -7.84
CA GLU A 47 2.27 -5.31 -8.58
C GLU A 47 3.41 -5.72 -7.65
N ASN A 48 3.61 -7.03 -7.47
CA ASN A 48 4.72 -7.57 -6.68
C ASN A 48 5.97 -7.69 -7.56
N VAL A 49 7.04 -6.97 -7.22
CA VAL A 49 8.33 -7.03 -7.91
C VAL A 49 9.26 -7.91 -7.07
N GLY A 50 9.30 -9.20 -7.40
CA GLY A 50 9.95 -10.21 -6.58
C GLY A 50 9.22 -10.44 -5.25
N ASP A 51 9.98 -10.82 -4.21
CA ASP A 51 9.42 -11.16 -2.89
C ASP A 51 9.44 -10.00 -1.88
N SER A 52 10.06 -8.88 -2.25
CA SER A 52 10.38 -7.80 -1.30
C SER A 52 9.83 -6.44 -1.67
N MET A 53 9.13 -6.29 -2.79
CA MET A 53 8.66 -4.97 -3.22
C MET A 53 7.26 -5.02 -3.81
N ASN A 54 6.44 -4.06 -3.44
CA ASN A 54 5.11 -3.84 -3.99
C ASN A 54 5.01 -2.44 -4.58
N HIS A 55 4.64 -2.35 -5.86
CA HIS A 55 4.17 -1.11 -6.46
C HIS A 55 2.67 -1.03 -6.30
N VAL A 56 2.18 0.00 -5.61
CA VAL A 56 0.77 0.15 -5.30
C VAL A 56 0.21 1.40 -5.95
N LYS A 57 -0.88 1.24 -6.68
CA LYS A 57 -1.68 2.34 -7.26
C LYS A 57 -3.08 2.31 -6.68
N TYR A 58 -3.55 3.45 -6.17
CA TYR A 58 -4.88 3.60 -5.60
C TYR A 58 -5.76 4.47 -6.48
N TYR A 59 -6.90 3.92 -6.89
CA TYR A 59 -7.86 4.60 -7.75
C TYR A 59 -9.19 4.82 -7.03
N ILE A 60 -9.80 5.97 -7.28
CA ILE A 60 -11.19 6.28 -6.89
C ILE A 60 -11.93 6.73 -8.14
N ASN A 61 -13.07 6.11 -8.43
CA ASN A 61 -13.84 6.33 -9.66
C ASN A 61 -12.98 6.20 -10.92
N LEU A 62 -12.08 5.21 -10.94
CA LEU A 62 -11.11 4.94 -12.01
C LEU A 62 -10.04 6.03 -12.23
N GLU A 63 -10.00 7.07 -11.40
CA GLU A 63 -8.93 8.08 -11.41
C GLU A 63 -7.84 7.70 -10.42
N LEU A 64 -6.58 7.74 -10.87
CA LEU A 64 -5.41 7.54 -10.01
C LEU A 64 -5.35 8.68 -8.97
N LYS A 65 -5.35 8.32 -7.68
CA LYS A 65 -5.25 9.29 -6.57
C LYS A 65 -3.89 9.29 -5.92
N HIS A 66 -3.35 8.11 -5.66
CA HIS A 66 -2.05 7.93 -5.02
C HIS A 66 -1.33 6.75 -5.63
N GLU A 67 0.00 6.83 -5.65
CA GLU A 67 0.88 5.71 -5.93
C GLU A 67 2.03 5.72 -4.93
N TRP A 68 2.52 4.54 -4.58
CA TRP A 68 3.64 4.38 -3.66
C TRP A 68 4.33 3.04 -3.87
N VAL A 69 5.48 2.90 -3.25
CA VAL A 69 6.24 1.66 -3.19
C VAL A 69 6.35 1.21 -1.74
N ASP A 70 6.02 -0.04 -1.48
CA ASP A 70 6.32 -0.70 -0.22
C ASP A 70 7.50 -1.66 -0.41
N THR A 71 8.51 -1.63 0.46
CA THR A 71 9.67 -2.53 0.44
C THR A 71 9.77 -3.32 1.75
N LYS A 72 9.66 -4.65 1.68
CA LYS A 72 9.76 -5.56 2.82
C LYS A 72 11.19 -5.55 3.39
N ILE A 73 11.31 -5.36 4.70
CA ILE A 73 12.56 -5.51 5.44
C ILE A 73 12.59 -6.87 6.14
N ASN A 74 11.48 -7.25 6.78
CA ASN A 74 11.26 -8.56 7.41
C ASN A 74 9.75 -8.84 7.50
N ASP A 75 9.33 -9.86 8.22
CA ASP A 75 7.91 -10.28 8.26
C ASP A 75 6.96 -9.25 8.89
N ILE A 76 7.47 -8.37 9.76
CA ILE A 76 6.67 -7.37 10.46
C ILE A 76 7.05 -5.93 10.10
N THR A 77 8.09 -5.75 9.29
CA THR A 77 8.68 -4.45 8.97
C THR A 77 8.77 -4.23 7.48
N PHE A 78 8.32 -3.07 7.02
CA PHE A 78 8.50 -2.60 5.65
C PHE A 78 8.69 -1.08 5.63
N THR A 79 9.28 -0.56 4.55
CA THR A 79 9.26 0.88 4.25
C THR A 79 8.18 1.19 3.24
N ARG A 80 7.61 2.40 3.33
CA ARG A 80 6.69 2.96 2.35
C ARG A 80 7.23 4.27 1.82
N GLU A 81 7.43 4.35 0.52
CA GLU A 81 7.80 5.57 -0.20
C GLU A 81 6.58 6.13 -0.92
N ILE A 82 6.05 7.26 -0.45
CA ILE A 82 4.89 7.94 -1.02
C ILE A 82 5.13 9.45 -1.14
N GLY A 83 5.01 9.97 -2.36
CA GLY A 83 5.33 11.38 -2.65
C GLY A 83 6.80 11.71 -2.37
N SER A 84 7.05 12.65 -1.45
CA SER A 84 8.39 13.05 -0.99
C SER A 84 8.74 12.50 0.40
N SER A 85 8.04 11.47 0.85
CA SER A 85 8.17 10.91 2.19
C SER A 85 8.44 9.42 2.15
N GLU A 86 9.33 8.98 3.03
CA GLU A 86 9.58 7.58 3.35
C GLU A 86 9.13 7.32 4.79
N TYR A 87 8.38 6.24 4.99
CA TYR A 87 7.88 5.82 6.30
C TYR A 87 8.42 4.44 6.63
N THR A 88 8.88 4.22 7.85
CA THR A 88 9.13 2.87 8.37
C THR A 88 7.89 2.40 9.11
N VAL A 89 7.39 1.22 8.73
CA VAL A 89 6.21 0.60 9.33
C VAL A 89 6.64 -0.68 10.04
N ILE A 90 6.31 -0.80 11.32
CA ILE A 90 6.54 -2.00 12.15
C ILE A 90 5.19 -2.41 12.75
N ASP A 91 4.80 -3.67 12.61
CA ASP A 91 3.52 -4.20 13.11
C ASP A 91 2.33 -3.31 12.71
N ASN A 92 2.31 -2.94 11.44
CA ASN A 92 1.31 -2.08 10.82
C ASN A 92 1.22 -0.67 11.45
N LYS A 93 2.25 -0.19 12.15
CA LYS A 93 2.34 1.15 12.73
C LYS A 93 3.52 1.92 12.16
N ILE A 94 3.30 3.19 11.80
CA ILE A 94 4.38 4.09 11.40
C ILE A 94 5.22 4.42 12.64
N VAL A 95 6.52 4.14 12.57
CA VAL A 95 7.49 4.42 13.65
C VAL A 95 8.51 5.48 13.28
N SER A 96 8.70 5.74 11.99
CA SER A 96 9.63 6.75 11.48
C SER A 96 9.09 7.41 10.22
N LEU A 97 9.45 8.67 10.04
CA LEU A 97 9.17 9.46 8.85
C LEU A 97 10.45 10.21 8.44
N ARG A 98 10.85 10.05 7.19
CA ARG A 98 11.95 10.80 6.56
C ARG A 98 11.42 11.54 5.34
N ARG A 99 11.76 12.82 5.21
CA ARG A 99 11.57 13.54 3.94
C ARG A 99 12.69 13.17 2.98
N MET A 100 12.32 12.74 1.80
CA MET A 100 13.26 12.50 0.72
C MET A 100 13.65 13.86 0.13
N VAL A 101 14.95 14.18 0.18
CA VAL A 101 15.52 15.30 -0.57
C VAL A 101 15.71 14.78 -1.99
N LYS A 102 14.92 15.30 -2.93
CA LYS A 102 15.13 15.08 -4.37
C LYS A 102 16.16 16.06 -4.90
#